data_AF-A0A8I0L276-F1
#
_entry.id   AF-A0A8I0L276-F1
#
_cell.length_a   1.000
_cell.length_b   1.000
_cell.length_c   1.000
_cell.angle_alpha   90.00
_cell.angle_beta   90.00
_cell.angle_gamma   90.00
#
_symmetry.space_group_name_H-M   'P 1'
#
loop_
_entity.id
_entity.type
_entity.pdbx_description
1 polymer ?
#
loop_
_entity_poly.entity_id
_entity_poly.type
_entity_poly.pdbx_seq_one_letter_code
_entity_poly.pdbx_strand_id
1 'polypeptide(L)'
;MTLPVPRTYAQWSQVLDAFDDGQHDAEALAAMAAGQVDWTPGVATLFSQRVCALLDRRLQRCGARLTRDLGLRSDEVTLVRALLDARRHFAVLYQLATLATLPEPLRAHLRAELERIAADMQRGLEEGAQRARCERSLRALRHNSLCHYRPAATDAVAPAPMPGALSAEPPALPARRRTLMI
;
A
#
# COMPACT_ATOMS: atom_id res chain seq x y z
N MET A 1 2.73 22.00 3.35
CA MET A 1 4.10 22.46 3.73
C MET A 1 5.02 21.56 2.93
N THR A 2 5.76 22.05 1.92
CA THR A 2 6.47 21.14 0.99
C THR A 2 7.52 20.31 1.72
N LEU A 3 7.28 19.01 1.86
CA LEU A 3 8.23 18.07 2.47
C LEU A 3 9.43 17.86 1.53
N PRO A 4 10.68 17.89 2.04
CA PRO A 4 11.86 17.70 1.22
C PRO A 4 11.96 16.26 0.74
N VAL A 5 12.51 16.06 -0.47
CA VAL A 5 12.82 14.72 -0.98
C VAL A 5 13.94 14.11 -0.14
N PRO A 6 13.70 12.98 0.57
CA PRO A 6 14.64 12.47 1.55
C PRO A 6 15.77 11.67 0.88
N ARG A 7 17.01 12.05 1.21
CA ARG A 7 18.25 11.36 0.80
C ARG A 7 19.07 10.86 1.99
N THR A 8 18.93 11.51 3.14
CA THR A 8 19.60 11.10 4.38
C THR A 8 18.62 10.49 5.35
N TYR A 9 19.10 9.65 6.28
CA TYR A 9 18.26 9.08 7.33
C TYR A 9 17.50 10.14 8.15
N ALA A 10 18.11 11.30 8.41
CA ALA A 10 17.46 12.40 9.13
C ALA A 10 16.27 12.98 8.35
N GLN A 11 16.39 13.13 7.03
CA GLN A 11 15.29 13.59 6.17
C GLN A 11 14.18 12.53 6.08
N TRP A 12 14.56 11.26 5.97
CA TRP A 12 13.62 10.15 6.03
C TRP A 12 12.84 10.12 7.35
N SER A 13 13.52 10.36 8.47
CA SER A 13 12.87 10.51 9.78
C SER A 13 11.81 11.61 9.74
N GLN A 14 12.14 12.79 9.23
CA GLN A 14 11.19 13.91 9.18
C GLN A 14 9.95 13.59 8.33
N VAL A 15 10.15 12.96 7.18
CA VAL A 15 9.03 12.59 6.28
C VAL A 15 8.18 11.49 6.92
N LEU A 16 8.79 10.51 7.58
CA LEU A 16 8.07 9.47 8.33
C LEU A 16 7.31 10.05 9.52
N ASP A 17 7.87 11.02 10.24
CA ASP A 17 7.20 11.66 11.37
C ASP A 17 6.01 12.50 10.89
N ALA A 18 6.16 13.24 9.78
CA ALA A 18 5.05 13.95 9.13
C ALA A 18 3.97 12.98 8.62
N PHE A 19 4.37 11.81 8.13
CA PHE A 19 3.44 10.74 7.78
C PHE A 19 2.79 10.14 9.03
N ASP A 20 3.46 9.97 10.18
CA ASP A 20 2.79 9.46 11.40
C ASP A 20 1.70 10.41 11.91
N ASP A 21 1.86 11.72 11.73
CA ASP A 21 0.88 12.75 12.14
C ASP A 21 -0.40 12.74 11.31
N GLY A 22 -0.30 12.43 10.01
CA GLY A 22 -1.44 12.21 9.12
C GLY A 22 -2.12 13.42 8.54
N GLN A 23 -1.55 14.60 8.72
CA GLN A 23 -2.03 15.82 8.09
C GLN A 23 -1.59 15.95 6.62
N HIS A 24 -0.52 15.28 6.20
CA HIS A 24 0.13 15.48 4.90
C HIS A 24 0.49 14.18 4.17
N ASP A 25 -0.38 13.17 4.25
CA ASP A 25 -0.11 11.81 3.73
C ASP A 25 0.29 11.79 2.24
N ALA A 26 -0.41 12.56 1.39
CA ALA A 26 -0.10 12.61 -0.04
C ALA A 26 1.27 13.25 -0.34
N GLU A 27 1.60 14.34 0.36
CA GLU A 27 2.90 15.02 0.22
C GLU A 27 4.04 14.13 0.73
N ALA A 28 3.83 13.44 1.85
CA ALA A 28 4.81 12.53 2.42
C ALA A 28 5.04 11.31 1.52
N LEU A 29 3.98 10.71 0.97
CA LEU A 29 4.11 9.61 0.00
C LEU A 29 4.85 10.03 -1.27
N ALA A 30 4.54 11.21 -1.81
CA ALA A 30 5.24 11.75 -2.97
C ALA A 30 6.74 11.99 -2.68
N ALA A 31 7.06 12.55 -1.52
CA ALA A 31 8.44 12.74 -1.08
C ALA A 31 9.17 11.40 -0.92
N MET A 32 8.55 10.40 -0.27
CA MET A 32 9.11 9.06 -0.09
C MET A 32 9.30 8.29 -1.41
N ALA A 33 8.41 8.50 -2.39
CA ALA A 33 8.53 7.90 -3.72
C ALA A 33 9.70 8.47 -4.53
N ALA A 34 9.99 9.76 -4.37
CA ALA A 34 11.11 10.44 -5.01
C ALA A 34 12.44 10.30 -4.23
N GLY A 35 12.37 9.82 -3.00
CA GLY A 35 13.52 9.68 -2.10
C GLY A 35 14.46 8.53 -2.47
N GLN A 36 15.67 8.58 -1.93
CA GLN A 36 16.65 7.49 -2.02
C GLN A 36 17.09 7.10 -0.61
N VAL A 37 17.16 5.79 -0.36
CA VAL A 37 17.66 5.21 0.89
C VAL A 37 18.90 4.39 0.59
N ASP A 38 19.99 4.70 1.28
CA ASP A 38 21.16 3.82 1.31
C ASP A 38 20.90 2.64 2.25
N TRP A 39 20.66 1.47 1.67
CA TRP A 39 20.37 0.21 2.38
C TRP A 39 21.62 -0.44 2.98
N THR A 40 22.39 0.32 3.74
CA THR A 40 23.50 -0.25 4.53
C THR A 40 22.94 -1.10 5.68
N PRO A 41 23.61 -2.19 6.12
CA PRO A 41 23.02 -3.16 7.06
C PRO A 41 22.46 -2.54 8.36
N GLY A 42 23.13 -1.52 8.89
CA GLY A 42 22.68 -0.79 10.09
C GLY A 42 21.46 0.09 9.83
N VAL A 43 21.46 0.85 8.73
CA VAL A 43 20.35 1.74 8.36
C VAL A 43 19.13 0.93 7.94
N ALA A 44 19.32 -0.14 7.17
CA ALA A 44 18.25 -1.03 6.70
C ALA A 44 17.43 -1.61 7.86
N THR A 45 18.09 -2.08 8.92
CA THR A 45 17.44 -2.68 10.09
C THR A 45 16.64 -1.64 10.87
N LEU A 46 17.26 -0.50 11.20
CA LEU A 46 16.60 0.57 11.95
C LEU A 46 15.44 1.19 11.16
N PHE A 47 15.64 1.40 9.86
CA PHE A 47 14.61 1.93 8.98
C PHE A 47 13.42 0.98 8.88
N SER A 48 13.67 -0.32 8.68
CA SER A 48 12.60 -1.33 8.61
C SER A 48 11.81 -1.39 9.92
N GLN A 49 12.48 -1.46 11.07
CA GLN A 49 11.83 -1.44 12.38
C GLN A 49 10.97 -0.19 12.57
N ARG A 50 11.48 0.98 12.15
CA ARG A 50 10.76 2.24 12.26
C ARG A 50 9.51 2.27 11.38
N VAL A 51 9.60 1.80 10.14
CA VAL A 51 8.46 1.72 9.22
C VAL A 51 7.41 0.75 9.76
N CYS A 52 7.80 -0.42 10.27
CA CYS A 52 6.86 -1.34 10.91
C CYS A 52 6.19 -0.71 12.13
N ALA A 53 6.97 -0.09 13.03
CA ALA A 53 6.43 0.56 14.23
C ALA A 53 5.49 1.75 13.92
N LEU A 54 5.72 2.43 12.79
CA LEU A 54 4.82 3.47 12.30
C LEU A 54 3.52 2.86 11.78
N LEU A 55 3.62 1.80 10.97
CA LEU A 55 2.46 1.08 10.44
C LEU A 55 1.56 0.61 11.59
N ASP A 56 2.15 -0.06 12.58
CA ASP A 56 1.45 -0.57 13.75
C ASP A 56 0.74 0.55 14.52
N ARG A 57 1.43 1.68 14.76
CA ARG A 57 0.82 2.84 15.43
C ARG A 57 -0.38 3.39 14.68
N ARG A 58 -0.27 3.56 13.36
CA ARG A 58 -1.39 4.03 12.54
C ARG A 58 -2.55 3.06 12.53
N LEU A 59 -2.28 1.76 12.44
CA LEU A 59 -3.30 0.72 12.48
C LEU A 59 -4.01 0.68 13.83
N GLN A 60 -3.27 0.78 14.93
CA GLN A 60 -3.85 0.87 16.28
C GLN A 60 -4.72 2.13 16.45
N ARG A 61 -4.27 3.29 15.98
CA ARG A 61 -5.07 4.54 16.01
C ARG A 61 -6.35 4.39 15.18
N CYS A 62 -6.26 3.78 14.00
CA CYS A 62 -7.42 3.50 13.14
C CYS A 62 -8.43 2.57 13.82
N GLY A 63 -7.96 1.45 14.38
CA GLY A 63 -8.79 0.50 15.13
C GLY A 63 -9.45 1.11 16.37
N ALA A 64 -8.71 1.92 17.13
CA ALA A 64 -9.24 2.64 18.28
C ALA A 64 -10.31 3.67 17.88
N ARG A 65 -10.10 4.41 16.78
CA ARG A 65 -11.09 5.35 16.24
C ARG A 65 -12.34 4.63 15.78
N LEU A 66 -12.19 3.54 15.02
CA LEU A 66 -13.31 2.72 14.56
C LEU A 66 -14.12 2.16 15.74
N THR A 67 -13.44 1.60 16.75
CA THR A 67 -14.12 1.06 17.94
C THR A 67 -14.88 2.13 18.70
N ARG A 68 -14.32 3.34 18.80
CA ARG A 68 -14.97 4.50 19.42
C ARG A 68 -16.20 4.96 18.64
N ASP A 69 -16.09 5.09 17.32
CA ASP A 69 -17.19 5.52 16.44
C ASP A 69 -18.33 4.49 16.40
N LEU A 70 -18.01 3.22 16.67
CA LEU A 70 -18.95 2.10 16.75
C LEU A 70 -19.43 1.76 18.16
N GLY A 71 -19.18 2.65 19.13
CA GLY A 71 -19.66 2.50 20.50
C GLY A 71 -21.18 2.28 20.62
N LEU A 72 -21.62 1.91 21.83
CA LEU A 72 -22.86 1.24 22.25
C LEU A 72 -24.19 1.50 21.50
N ARG A 73 -24.36 2.55 20.70
CA ARG A 73 -25.53 2.81 19.86
C ARG A 73 -25.19 3.59 18.57
N SER A 74 -24.23 3.11 17.79
CA SER A 74 -23.86 3.77 16.52
C SER A 74 -24.91 3.54 15.44
N ASP A 75 -25.37 4.62 14.80
CA ASP A 75 -26.29 4.59 13.66
C ASP A 75 -25.62 4.00 12.41
N GLU A 76 -26.42 3.48 11.48
CA GLU A 76 -25.94 2.88 10.22
C GLU A 76 -25.09 3.85 9.38
N VAL A 77 -25.47 5.13 9.35
CA VAL A 77 -24.71 6.17 8.65
C VAL A 77 -23.33 6.37 9.29
N THR A 78 -23.24 6.31 10.61
CA THR A 78 -21.97 6.44 11.36
C THR A 78 -21.09 5.21 11.13
N LEU A 79 -21.69 4.01 11.12
CA LEU A 79 -21.01 2.76 10.76
C LEU A 79 -20.40 2.83 9.36
N VAL A 80 -21.20 3.20 8.35
CA VAL A 80 -20.72 3.28 6.96
C VAL A 80 -19.64 4.33 6.81
N ARG A 81 -19.79 5.50 7.44
CA ARG A 81 -18.76 6.56 7.42
C ARG A 81 -17.46 6.11 8.07
N ALA A 82 -17.53 5.46 9.23
CA ALA A 82 -16.34 4.96 9.93
C ALA A 82 -15.63 3.86 9.12
N LEU A 83 -16.38 2.98 8.44
CA LEU A 83 -15.82 1.98 7.51
C LEU A 83 -15.13 2.63 6.30
N LEU A 84 -15.75 3.64 5.69
CA LEU A 84 -15.16 4.36 4.56
C LEU A 84 -13.89 5.12 4.98
N ASP A 85 -13.90 5.77 6.14
CA ASP A 85 -12.71 6.42 6.70
C ASP A 85 -11.60 5.42 6.99
N ALA A 86 -11.91 4.28 7.61
CA ALA A 86 -10.94 3.21 7.83
C ALA A 86 -10.34 2.73 6.49
N ARG A 87 -11.18 2.44 5.49
CA ARG A 87 -10.74 2.01 4.15
C ARG A 87 -9.79 3.02 3.49
N ARG A 88 -10.05 4.33 3.64
CA ARG A 88 -9.14 5.39 3.16
C ARG A 88 -7.77 5.34 3.85
N HIS A 89 -7.74 5.15 5.17
CA HIS A 89 -6.49 5.02 5.91
C HIS A 89 -5.71 3.76 5.48
N PHE A 90 -6.38 2.61 5.34
CA PHE A 90 -5.74 1.40 4.83
C PHE A 90 -5.18 1.57 3.41
N ALA A 91 -5.89 2.29 2.53
CA ALA A 91 -5.41 2.58 1.18
C ALA A 91 -4.11 3.41 1.19
N VAL A 92 -4.00 4.41 2.07
CA VAL A 92 -2.78 5.20 2.23
C VAL A 92 -1.62 4.35 2.75
N LEU A 93 -1.86 3.48 3.74
CA LEU A 93 -0.84 2.56 4.25
C LEU A 93 -0.40 1.54 3.19
N TYR A 94 -1.32 1.08 2.34
CA TYR A 94 -1.00 0.19 1.24
C TYR A 94 -0.15 0.86 0.14
N GLN A 95 -0.37 2.16 -0.11
CA GLN A 95 0.48 2.94 -1.00
C GLN A 95 1.92 3.02 -0.47
N LEU A 96 2.10 3.24 0.85
CA LEU A 96 3.41 3.17 1.50
C LEU A 96 4.07 1.80 1.28
N ALA A 97 3.33 0.71 1.52
CA ALA A 97 3.81 -0.67 1.34
C ALA A 97 4.12 -1.05 -0.12
N THR A 98 3.76 -0.20 -1.09
CA THR A 98 3.98 -0.42 -2.53
C THR A 98 5.08 0.47 -3.11
N LEU A 99 5.66 1.37 -2.31
CA LEU A 99 6.73 2.24 -2.78
C LEU A 99 7.96 1.44 -3.22
N ALA A 100 8.39 1.64 -4.47
CA ALA A 100 9.56 0.97 -5.05
C ALA A 100 10.88 1.32 -4.34
N THR A 101 10.89 2.39 -3.53
CA THR A 101 12.04 2.79 -2.70
C THR A 101 12.29 1.82 -1.54
N LEU A 102 11.31 0.98 -1.20
CA LEU A 102 11.42 -0.07 -0.18
C LEU A 102 11.82 -1.43 -0.78
N PRO A 103 12.66 -2.21 -0.10
CA PRO A 103 13.06 -3.53 -0.53
C PRO A 103 11.86 -4.48 -0.51
N GLU A 104 11.84 -5.41 -1.46
CA GLU A 104 10.77 -6.41 -1.60
C GLU A 104 10.42 -7.15 -0.30
N PRO A 105 11.38 -7.67 0.52
CA PRO A 105 11.03 -8.36 1.76
C PRO A 105 10.25 -7.47 2.75
N LEU A 106 10.59 -6.19 2.84
CA LEU A 106 9.87 -5.25 3.70
C LEU A 106 8.47 -4.96 3.13
N ARG A 107 8.35 -4.74 1.82
CA ARG A 107 7.05 -4.55 1.16
C ARG A 107 6.11 -5.74 1.36
N ALA A 108 6.62 -6.95 1.18
CA ALA A 108 5.86 -8.18 1.38
C ALA A 108 5.36 -8.31 2.84
N HIS A 109 6.23 -8.03 3.81
CA HIS A 109 5.87 -8.06 5.22
C HIS A 109 4.79 -7.02 5.57
N LEU A 110 4.94 -5.77 5.13
CA LEU A 110 3.96 -4.71 5.37
C LEU A 110 2.59 -5.04 4.75
N ARG A 111 2.57 -5.61 3.55
CA ARG A 111 1.33 -6.06 2.88
C ARG A 111 0.65 -7.18 3.65
N ALA A 112 1.40 -8.19 4.07
CA ALA A 112 0.86 -9.32 4.84
C ALA A 112 0.25 -8.85 6.17
N GLU A 113 0.92 -7.93 6.88
CA GLU A 113 0.37 -7.37 8.12
C GLU A 113 -0.90 -6.54 7.88
N LEU A 114 -0.95 -5.74 6.81
CA LEU A 114 -2.16 -5.00 6.45
C LEU A 114 -3.34 -5.92 6.14
N GLU A 115 -3.12 -7.01 5.41
CA GLU A 115 -4.14 -8.01 5.10
C GLU A 115 -4.63 -8.72 6.36
N ARG A 116 -3.70 -9.16 7.21
CA ARG A 116 -4.01 -9.83 8.48
C ARG A 116 -4.86 -8.93 9.38
N ILE A 117 -4.43 -7.69 9.58
CA ILE A 117 -5.12 -6.75 10.47
C ILE A 117 -6.46 -6.33 9.88
N ALA A 118 -6.57 -6.12 8.57
CA ALA A 118 -7.86 -5.84 7.94
C ALA A 118 -8.86 -6.99 8.11
N ALA A 119 -8.39 -8.24 7.97
CA ALA A 119 -9.22 -9.43 8.17
C ALA A 119 -9.65 -9.59 9.63
N ASP A 120 -8.73 -9.39 10.58
CA ASP A 120 -9.02 -9.45 12.02
C ASP A 120 -10.03 -8.35 12.42
N MET A 121 -9.87 -7.13 11.90
CA MET A 121 -10.82 -6.04 12.13
C MET A 121 -12.20 -6.35 11.55
N GLN A 122 -12.28 -6.82 10.30
CA GLN A 122 -13.56 -7.22 9.69
C GLN A 122 -14.27 -8.29 10.52
N ARG A 123 -13.54 -9.33 10.97
CA ARG A 123 -14.09 -10.39 11.81
C ARG A 123 -14.60 -9.85 13.14
N GLY A 124 -13.83 -8.99 13.81
CA GLY A 124 -14.23 -8.36 15.07
C GLY A 124 -15.51 -7.53 14.92
N LEU A 125 -15.67 -6.82 13.81
CA LEU A 125 -16.88 -6.05 13.50
C LEU A 125 -18.09 -6.94 13.26
N GLU A 126 -17.92 -8.03 12.50
CA GLU A 126 -18.97 -9.00 12.23
C GLU A 126 -19.43 -9.70 13.51
N GLU A 127 -18.49 -10.12 14.36
CA GLU A 127 -18.79 -10.68 15.67
C GLU A 127 -19.52 -9.67 16.58
N GLY A 128 -19.09 -8.41 16.58
CA GLY A 128 -19.74 -7.33 17.34
C GLY A 128 -21.19 -7.09 16.88
N ALA A 129 -21.40 -7.01 15.56
CA ALA A 129 -22.73 -6.83 14.98
C ALA A 129 -23.65 -8.04 15.23
N GLN A 130 -23.11 -9.26 15.20
CA GLN A 130 -23.83 -10.48 15.55
C GLN A 130 -24.25 -10.50 17.03
N ARG A 131 -23.36 -10.10 17.95
CA ARG A 131 -23.68 -9.98 19.38
C ARG A 131 -24.75 -8.92 19.65
N ALA A 132 -24.73 -7.83 18.90
CA ALA A 132 -25.76 -6.79 18.94
C ALA A 132 -27.11 -7.21 18.29
N ARG A 133 -27.18 -8.40 17.66
CA ARG A 133 -28.35 -8.93 16.94
C ARG A 133 -28.94 -7.97 15.91
N CYS A 134 -28.09 -7.17 15.27
CA CYS A 134 -28.51 -6.20 14.26
C CYS A 134 -28.22 -6.76 12.85
N GLU A 135 -29.21 -7.41 12.24
CA GLU A 135 -29.08 -7.98 10.87
C GLU A 135 -28.77 -6.91 9.81
N ARG A 136 -29.26 -5.68 10.02
CA ARG A 136 -29.05 -4.56 9.11
C ARG A 136 -27.59 -4.09 9.10
N SER A 137 -26.94 -4.00 10.26
CA SER A 137 -25.51 -3.62 10.34
C SER A 137 -24.60 -4.73 9.80
N LEU A 138 -24.94 -6.00 10.00
CA LEU A 138 -24.26 -7.13 9.36
C LEU A 138 -24.32 -7.04 7.82
N ARG A 139 -25.48 -6.67 7.27
CA ARG A 139 -25.63 -6.50 5.83
C ARG A 139 -24.80 -5.32 5.32
N ALA A 140 -24.79 -4.19 6.03
CA ALA A 140 -23.98 -3.02 5.68
C ALA A 140 -22.47 -3.31 5.72
N LEU A 141 -22.00 -4.07 6.74
CA LEU A 141 -20.61 -4.51 6.89
C LEU A 141 -20.16 -5.42 5.75
N ARG A 142 -21.01 -6.38 5.35
CA ARG A 142 -20.71 -7.29 4.23
C ARG A 142 -20.71 -6.59 2.88
N HIS A 143 -21.50 -5.54 2.73
CA HIS A 143 -21.55 -4.74 1.49
C HIS A 143 -20.40 -3.74 1.40
N ASN A 144 -19.83 -3.30 2.54
CA ASN A 144 -18.74 -2.33 2.62
C ASN A 144 -17.50 -2.93 3.30
N SER A 145 -17.06 -4.09 2.81
CA SER A 145 -15.92 -4.80 3.40
C SER A 145 -14.66 -3.94 3.41
N LEU A 146 -14.01 -3.87 4.57
CA LEU A 146 -12.74 -3.16 4.75
C LEU A 146 -11.65 -3.70 3.84
N CYS A 147 -11.72 -4.99 3.48
CA CYS A 147 -10.77 -5.67 2.58
C CYS A 147 -10.72 -5.08 1.16
N HIS A 148 -11.71 -4.29 0.73
CA HIS A 148 -11.67 -3.58 -0.57
C HIS A 148 -10.81 -2.31 -0.55
N TYR A 149 -9.88 -2.15 0.39
CA TYR A 149 -8.95 -1.01 0.43
C TYR A 149 -7.95 -1.00 -0.73
N ARG A 150 -7.73 -2.14 -1.39
CA ARG A 150 -6.86 -2.25 -2.57
C ARG A 150 -7.55 -1.60 -3.78
N PRO A 151 -6.97 -0.56 -4.41
CA PRO A 151 -7.47 -0.10 -5.69
C PRO A 151 -7.25 -1.23 -6.72
N ALA A 152 -8.29 -1.56 -7.50
CA ALA A 152 -8.22 -2.59 -8.54
C ALA A 152 -7.07 -2.39 -9.55
N ALA A 153 -6.49 -1.19 -9.62
CA ALA A 153 -5.38 -0.83 -10.50
C ALA A 153 -4.00 -1.32 -10.03
N THR A 154 -3.79 -1.68 -8.75
CA THR A 154 -2.44 -2.02 -8.25
C THR A 154 -2.03 -3.48 -8.53
N ASP A 155 -2.97 -4.34 -8.91
CA ASP A 155 -2.68 -5.73 -9.29
C ASP A 155 -2.33 -5.90 -10.78
N ALA A 156 -2.40 -4.82 -11.58
CA ALA A 156 -2.17 -4.85 -13.02
C ALA A 156 -0.68 -4.65 -13.41
N VAL A 157 0.28 -4.91 -12.51
CA VAL A 157 1.71 -4.87 -12.86
C VAL A 157 2.42 -6.12 -12.35
N ALA A 158 2.26 -7.20 -13.13
CA ALA A 158 3.35 -8.06 -13.56
C ALA A 158 2.86 -8.90 -14.76
N PRO A 159 2.96 -8.43 -16.02
CA PRO A 159 3.07 -9.37 -17.11
C PRO A 159 4.36 -10.18 -16.88
N ALA A 160 4.23 -11.50 -16.79
CA ALA A 160 5.33 -12.44 -16.67
C ALA A 160 6.45 -12.09 -17.68
N PRO A 161 7.73 -12.23 -17.33
CA PRO A 161 8.78 -12.18 -18.33
C PRO A 161 8.51 -13.32 -19.32
N MET A 162 8.21 -12.97 -20.57
CA MET A 162 8.05 -13.96 -21.63
C MET A 162 9.36 -14.77 -21.75
N PRO A 163 9.34 -16.10 -21.60
CA PRO A 163 10.48 -16.93 -21.96
C PRO A 163 10.36 -17.23 -23.45
N GLY A 164 11.10 -16.54 -24.30
CA GLY A 164 11.07 -16.84 -25.73
C GLY A 164 11.67 -15.82 -26.66
N ALA A 165 12.81 -15.20 -26.32
CA ALA A 165 13.69 -14.65 -27.36
C ALA A 165 14.45 -15.83 -28.00
N LEU A 166 13.74 -16.62 -28.81
CA LEU A 166 14.33 -17.56 -29.74
C LEU A 166 15.17 -16.77 -30.74
N SER A 167 16.43 -17.18 -30.82
CA SER A 167 17.46 -16.79 -31.77
C SER A 167 16.93 -16.23 -33.09
N ALA A 168 17.18 -14.95 -33.34
CA ALA A 168 17.16 -14.39 -34.67
C ALA A 168 18.58 -14.47 -35.25
N GLU A 169 18.86 -15.60 -35.90
CA GLU A 169 19.99 -15.80 -36.79
C GLU A 169 19.82 -14.90 -38.04
N PRO A 170 20.86 -14.21 -38.53
CA PRO A 170 20.73 -13.32 -39.69
C PRO A 170 21.03 -14.05 -41.00
N PRO A 171 20.29 -13.78 -42.07
CA PRO A 171 20.83 -13.98 -43.41
C PRO A 171 20.91 -12.66 -44.20
N ALA A 172 22.17 -12.31 -44.47
CA ALA A 172 22.74 -11.84 -45.74
C ALA A 172 21.94 -10.89 -46.64
N LEU A 173 22.46 -9.67 -46.75
CA LEU A 173 22.26 -8.75 -47.88
C LEU A 173 22.72 -9.38 -49.21
N PRO A 174 22.05 -9.08 -50.33
CA PRO A 174 22.75 -8.97 -51.61
C PRO A 174 22.75 -7.52 -52.10
N ALA A 175 23.93 -6.92 -52.10
CA ALA A 175 24.25 -5.78 -52.94
C ALA A 175 25.16 -6.26 -54.09
N ARG A 176 24.71 -6.11 -55.36
CA ARG A 176 25.53 -5.58 -56.47
C ARG A 176 24.81 -5.57 -57.83
N ARG A 177 24.57 -4.34 -58.28
CA ARG A 177 24.82 -3.74 -59.62
C ARG A 177 24.81 -4.63 -60.89
N ARG A 178 23.94 -4.20 -61.81
CA ARG A 178 23.96 -4.25 -63.29
C ARG A 178 25.36 -4.16 -63.92
N THR A 179 25.66 -4.98 -64.95
CA THR A 179 26.18 -4.52 -66.28
C THR A 179 26.11 -5.59 -67.41
N LEU A 180 25.68 -5.13 -68.60
CA LEU A 180 26.11 -5.42 -70.00
C LEU A 180 25.66 -6.64 -70.84
N MET A 181 25.33 -6.30 -72.10
CA MET A 181 25.29 -7.05 -73.40
C MET A 181 24.14 -8.06 -73.57
N ILE A 182 23.37 -8.12 -74.66
CA ILE A 182 23.50 -7.75 -76.10
C ILE A 182 22.15 -7.24 -76.60
#